data_AF-X1DWW3-F1
#
_entry.id   AF-X1DWW3-F1
#
_cell.length_a   1.000
_cell.length_b   1.000
_cell.length_c   1.000
_cell.angle_alpha   90.00
_cell.angle_beta   90.00
_cell.angle_gamma   90.00
#
_symmetry.space_group_name_H-M   'P 1'
#
loop_
_entity.id
_entity.type
_entity.pdbx_description
1 polymer ?
#
loop_
_entity_poly.entity_id
_entity_poly.type
_entity_poly.pdbx_seq_one_letter_code
_entity_poly.pdbx_strand_id
1 'polypeptide(L)'
;MSLKEKTEKIKDYSKSIKNNFLEIGKLMIEIRDKQLWNERYNSFTKYLESEDFDFNRRTAYKMMDVYSEYGNNIGLINKLGVGKLIELTYVADKEQREEITKKAIEEDLSQQEIR
;
A
#
# COMPACT_ATOMS: atom_id res chain seq x y z
N MET A 1 27.39 10.55 -12.45
CA MET A 1 26.01 10.19 -12.83
C MET A 1 25.24 11.42 -13.29
N SER A 2 24.66 11.34 -14.48
CA SER A 2 23.73 12.29 -15.11
C SER A 2 22.34 12.28 -14.45
N LEU A 3 21.50 13.24 -14.83
CA LEU A 3 20.08 13.27 -14.44
C LEU A 3 19.37 11.97 -14.84
N LYS A 4 19.57 11.53 -16.09
CA LYS A 4 18.96 10.31 -16.64
C LYS A 4 19.30 9.08 -15.78
N GLU A 5 20.57 8.87 -15.47
CA GLU A 5 21.02 7.74 -14.64
C GLU A 5 20.44 7.79 -13.22
N LYS A 6 20.35 8.99 -12.61
CA LYS A 6 19.71 9.15 -11.30
C LYS A 6 18.20 8.86 -11.36
N THR A 7 17.51 9.33 -12.40
CA THR A 7 16.08 9.07 -12.60
C THR A 7 15.80 7.59 -12.82
N GLU A 8 16.64 6.87 -13.57
CA GLU A 8 16.53 5.42 -13.75
C GLU A 8 16.69 4.69 -12.41
N LYS A 9 17.71 5.03 -11.60
CA LYS A 9 17.86 4.47 -10.25
C LYS A 9 16.66 4.75 -9.34
N ILE A 10 16.10 5.96 -9.38
CA ILE A 10 14.90 6.30 -8.61
C ILE A 10 13.71 5.42 -9.03
N LYS A 11 13.55 5.16 -10.34
CA LYS A 11 12.49 4.28 -10.84
C LYS A 11 12.65 2.84 -10.33
N ASP A 12 13.87 2.32 -10.32
CA ASP A 12 14.15 0.98 -9.80
C ASP A 12 13.85 0.87 -8.29
N TYR A 13 14.31 1.84 -7.50
CA TYR A 13 13.99 1.90 -6.08
C TYR A 13 12.50 2.05 -5.84
N SER A 14 11.82 2.87 -6.63
CA SER A 14 10.37 3.06 -6.54
C SER A 14 9.60 1.76 -6.82
N LYS A 15 10.06 0.94 -7.78
CA LYS A 15 9.47 -0.37 -8.07
C LYS A 15 9.62 -1.32 -6.88
N SER A 16 10.80 -1.36 -6.27
CA SER A 16 11.04 -2.15 -5.05
C SER A 16 10.13 -1.70 -3.90
N ILE A 17 10.02 -0.39 -3.66
CA ILE A 17 9.12 0.19 -2.65
C ILE A 17 7.67 -0.26 -2.88
N LYS A 18 7.16 -0.17 -4.12
CA LYS A 18 5.79 -0.58 -4.46
C LYS A 18 5.54 -2.06 -4.16
N ASN A 19 6.46 -2.93 -4.56
CA ASN A 19 6.33 -4.37 -4.30
C ASN A 19 6.37 -4.69 -2.81
N ASN A 20 7.33 -4.10 -2.09
CA ASN A 20 7.47 -4.30 -0.65
C ASN A 20 6.24 -3.77 0.10
N PHE A 21 5.63 -2.67 -0.35
CA PHE A 21 4.41 -2.13 0.24
C PHE A 21 3.27 -3.17 0.25
N LEU A 22 3.05 -3.88 -0.86
CA LEU A 22 2.04 -4.93 -0.95
C LEU A 22 2.40 -6.17 -0.13
N GLU A 23 3.67 -6.61 -0.18
CA GLU A 23 4.10 -7.81 0.55
C GLU A 23 4.06 -7.57 2.08
N ILE A 24 4.43 -6.37 2.55
CA ILE A 24 4.28 -6.01 3.96
C ILE A 24 2.79 -6.02 4.34
N GLY A 25 1.90 -5.45 3.51
CA GLY A 25 0.45 -5.49 3.72
C GLY A 25 -0.09 -6.91 3.90
N LYS A 26 0.30 -7.83 3.01
CA LYS A 26 -0.01 -9.25 3.08
C LYS A 26 0.48 -9.90 4.38
N LEU A 27 1.76 -9.73 4.71
CA LEU A 27 2.36 -10.31 5.90
C LEU A 27 1.70 -9.79 7.18
N MET A 28 1.33 -8.52 7.23
CA MET A 28 0.62 -7.95 8.38
C MET A 28 -0.77 -8.54 8.56
N ILE A 29 -1.51 -8.79 7.47
CA ILE A 29 -2.79 -9.50 7.54
C ILE A 29 -2.58 -10.92 8.06
N GLU A 30 -1.56 -11.62 7.57
CA GLU A 30 -1.24 -12.98 8.04
C GLU A 30 -0.90 -13.00 9.55
N ILE A 31 -0.06 -12.06 10.01
CA ILE A 31 0.29 -11.92 11.43
C ILE A 31 -0.96 -11.63 12.27
N ARG A 32 -1.86 -10.75 11.81
CA ARG A 32 -3.12 -10.42 12.50
C ARG A 32 -4.04 -11.63 12.59
N ASP A 33 -4.33 -12.24 11.45
CA ASP A 33 -5.39 -13.25 11.31
C ASP A 33 -5.00 -14.58 11.95
N LYS A 34 -3.72 -14.96 11.88
CA LYS A 34 -3.17 -16.13 12.58
C LYS A 34 -2.75 -15.83 14.02
N GLN A 35 -2.93 -14.59 14.48
CA GLN A 35 -2.57 -14.13 15.81
C GLN A 35 -1.09 -14.36 16.18
N LEU A 36 -0.17 -14.34 15.21
CA LEU A 36 1.27 -14.61 15.45
C LEU A 36 1.92 -13.61 16.41
N TRP A 37 1.31 -12.43 16.56
CA TRP A 37 1.72 -11.45 17.55
C TRP A 37 1.61 -11.95 19.00
N ASN A 38 0.81 -12.99 19.27
CA ASN A 38 0.59 -13.53 20.62
C ASN A 38 1.84 -14.22 21.22
N GLU A 39 2.86 -14.49 20.40
CA GLU A 39 4.13 -15.06 20.85
C GLU A 39 4.87 -14.12 21.81
N ARG A 40 4.66 -12.80 21.68
CA ARG A 40 5.40 -11.77 22.42
C ARG A 40 4.56 -10.57 22.88
N TYR A 41 3.36 -10.38 22.33
CA TYR A 41 2.54 -9.19 22.58
C TYR A 41 1.11 -9.56 22.99
N ASN A 42 0.48 -8.70 23.77
CA ASN A 42 -0.89 -8.91 24.27
C ASN A 42 -1.99 -8.52 23.28
N SER A 43 -1.63 -7.85 22.17
CA SER A 43 -2.56 -7.51 21.10
C SER A 43 -1.80 -7.18 19.81
N PHE A 44 -2.47 -7.29 18.66
CA PHE A 44 -1.91 -6.84 17.39
C PHE A 44 -1.52 -5.36 17.42
N THR A 45 -2.30 -4.51 18.09
CA THR A 45 -1.98 -3.09 18.27
C THR A 45 -0.66 -2.91 19.01
N LYS A 46 -0.38 -3.73 20.04
CA LYS A 46 0.89 -3.65 20.77
C LYS A 46 2.08 -4.12 19.95
N TYR A 47 1.89 -5.09 19.07
CA TYR A 47 2.91 -5.45 18.08
C TYR A 47 3.23 -4.27 17.15
N LEU A 48 2.21 -3.59 16.61
CA LEU A 48 2.41 -2.42 15.74
C LEU A 48 2.99 -1.18 16.45
N GLU A 49 2.95 -1.15 17.79
CA GLU A 49 3.53 -0.08 18.63
C GLU A 49 4.91 -0.45 19.19
N SER A 50 5.41 -1.65 18.88
CA SER A 50 6.70 -2.14 19.39
C SER A 50 7.88 -1.54 18.64
N GLU A 51 9.06 -1.53 19.28
CA GLU A 51 10.31 -1.07 18.66
C GLU A 51 10.76 -1.97 17.50
N ASP A 52 10.30 -3.23 17.47
CA ASP A 52 10.61 -4.18 16.40
C ASP A 52 9.88 -3.87 15.09
N PHE A 53 8.92 -2.95 15.10
CA PHE A 53 8.11 -2.60 13.94
C PHE A 53 8.39 -1.17 13.46
N ASP A 54 8.99 -1.06 12.26
CA ASP A 54 9.52 0.20 11.71
C ASP A 54 8.44 1.22 11.28
N PHE A 55 7.18 0.81 11.16
CA PHE A 55 6.12 1.68 10.63
C PHE A 55 5.16 2.11 11.73
N ASN A 56 4.69 3.36 11.65
CA ASN A 56 3.57 3.75 12.52
C ASN A 56 2.31 2.95 12.17
N ARG A 57 1.46 2.79 13.19
CA ARG A 57 0.17 2.07 13.10
C ARG A 57 -0.69 2.50 11.91
N ARG A 58 -0.74 3.80 11.59
CA ARG A 58 -1.56 4.31 10.47
C ARG A 58 -1.06 3.80 9.13
N THR A 59 0.26 3.72 8.96
CA THR A 59 0.89 3.24 7.73
C THR A 59 0.71 1.74 7.57
N ALA A 60 0.81 0.99 8.69
CA ALA A 60 0.52 -0.43 8.72
C ALA A 60 -0.89 -0.74 8.19
N TYR A 61 -1.93 -0.09 8.75
CA TYR A 61 -3.30 -0.30 8.29
C TYR A 61 -3.48 0.08 6.81
N LYS A 62 -2.88 1.18 6.33
CA LYS A 62 -2.94 1.55 4.90
C LYS A 62 -2.36 0.47 3.98
N MET A 63 -1.24 -0.16 4.37
CA MET A 63 -0.68 -1.28 3.60
C MET A 63 -1.62 -2.49 3.59
N MET A 64 -2.26 -2.79 4.72
CA MET A 64 -3.25 -3.87 4.83
C MET A 64 -4.49 -3.58 3.98
N ASP A 65 -5.00 -2.35 4.01
CA ASP A 65 -6.21 -1.95 3.27
C ASP A 65 -5.97 -2.05 1.75
N VAL A 66 -4.83 -1.54 1.28
CA VAL A 66 -4.44 -1.64 -0.14
C VAL A 66 -4.28 -3.10 -0.57
N TYR A 67 -3.62 -3.95 0.23
CA TYR A 67 -3.49 -5.36 -0.11
C TYR A 67 -4.85 -6.10 -0.04
N SER A 68 -5.70 -5.78 0.92
CA SER A 68 -7.02 -6.41 1.06
C SER A 68 -7.91 -6.10 -0.15
N GLU A 69 -7.84 -4.87 -0.66
CA GLU A 69 -8.63 -4.43 -1.81
C GLU A 69 -8.07 -4.92 -3.15
N TYR A 70 -6.75 -4.81 -3.36
CA TYR A 70 -6.13 -5.02 -4.67
C TYR A 70 -5.27 -6.29 -4.76
N GLY A 71 -5.01 -6.97 -3.65
CA GLY A 71 -4.13 -8.13 -3.57
C GLY A 71 -2.72 -7.84 -4.12
N ASN A 72 -2.14 -8.85 -4.78
CA ASN A 72 -0.85 -8.75 -5.47
C ASN A 72 -0.94 -8.13 -6.87
N ASN A 73 -1.82 -7.13 -7.08
CA ASN A 73 -1.96 -6.47 -8.39
C ASN A 73 -0.81 -5.49 -8.65
N ILE A 74 0.36 -6.05 -8.95
CA ILE A 74 1.60 -5.31 -9.26
C ILE A 74 1.43 -4.42 -10.51
N GLY A 75 0.56 -4.81 -11.45
CA GLY A 75 0.24 -3.99 -12.62
C GLY A 75 -0.42 -2.67 -12.22
N LEU A 76 -1.41 -2.74 -11.33
CA LEU A 76 -2.17 -1.58 -10.89
C LEU A 76 -1.33 -0.62 -10.04
N ILE A 77 -0.56 -1.12 -9.07
CA ILE A 77 0.35 -0.29 -8.27
C ILE A 77 1.45 0.37 -9.10
N ASN A 78 1.89 -0.28 -10.19
CA ASN A 78 2.84 0.33 -11.11
C ASN A 78 2.24 1.51 -11.88
N LYS A 79 0.96 1.39 -12.29
CA LYS A 79 0.22 2.45 -12.99
C LYS A 79 -0.16 3.62 -12.07
N LEU A 80 -0.76 3.34 -10.92
CA LEU A 80 -1.35 4.38 -10.06
C LEU A 80 -0.43 4.82 -8.92
N GLY A 81 0.51 3.96 -8.50
CA GLY A 81 1.34 4.20 -7.32
C GLY A 81 0.57 4.00 -6.01
N VAL A 82 1.31 3.95 -4.91
CA VAL A 82 0.78 3.68 -3.56
C VAL A 82 -0.20 4.77 -3.09
N GLY A 83 0.13 6.04 -3.32
CA GLY A 83 -0.68 7.17 -2.85
C GLY A 83 -2.11 7.15 -3.41
N LYS A 84 -2.26 7.02 -4.73
CA LYS A 84 -3.57 6.95 -5.38
C LYS A 84 -4.36 5.71 -4.91
N LEU A 85 -3.70 4.56 -4.75
CA LEU A 85 -4.36 3.36 -4.23
C LEU A 85 -4.86 3.52 -2.81
N ILE A 86 -4.12 4.19 -1.94
CA ILE A 86 -4.57 4.50 -0.57
C ILE A 86 -5.84 5.36 -0.62
N GLU A 87 -5.88 6.41 -1.43
CA GLU A 87 -7.10 7.24 -1.52
C GLU A 87 -8.29 6.43 -2.02
N LEU A 88 -8.09 5.57 -3.03
CA LEU A 88 -9.14 4.70 -3.53
C LEU A 88 -9.68 3.73 -2.46
N THR A 89 -8.87 3.28 -1.49
CA THR A 89 -9.38 2.45 -0.38
C THR A 89 -10.37 3.16 0.54
N TYR A 90 -10.42 4.50 0.52
CA TYR A 90 -11.42 5.27 1.27
C TYR A 90 -12.76 5.43 0.55
N VAL A 91 -12.84 5.09 -0.74
CA VAL A 91 -14.10 5.07 -1.48
C VAL A 91 -14.87 3.82 -1.06
N ALA A 92 -15.91 3.99 -0.24
CA ALA A 92 -16.64 2.87 0.37
C ALA A 92 -17.38 2.00 -0.67
N ASP A 93 -18.03 2.66 -1.64
CA ASP A 93 -18.75 1.97 -2.71
C ASP A 93 -17.79 1.33 -3.72
N LYS A 94 -18.00 0.03 -3.98
CA LYS A 94 -17.09 -0.74 -4.82
C LYS A 94 -17.22 -0.37 -6.30
N GLU A 95 -18.42 -0.16 -6.80
CA GLU A 95 -18.65 0.19 -8.21
C GLU A 95 -18.05 1.56 -8.51
N GLN A 96 -18.28 2.53 -7.64
CA GLN A 96 -17.69 3.86 -7.70
C GLN A 96 -16.15 3.79 -7.65
N ARG A 97 -15.58 2.97 -6.75
CA ARG A 97 -14.13 2.78 -6.66
C ARG A 97 -13.56 2.19 -7.95
N GLU A 98 -14.23 1.23 -8.56
CA GLU A 98 -13.82 0.65 -9.86
C GLU A 98 -13.89 1.69 -10.99
N GLU A 99 -14.92 2.54 -11.01
CA GLU A 99 -15.06 3.63 -11.97
C GLU A 99 -13.93 4.68 -11.81
N ILE A 100 -13.69 5.16 -10.59
CA ILE A 100 -12.62 6.12 -10.32
C ILE A 100 -11.25 5.49 -10.63
N THR A 101 -11.06 4.20 -10.36
CA THR A 101 -9.82 3.50 -10.71
C THR A 101 -9.57 3.50 -12.22
N LYS A 102 -10.59 3.22 -13.04
CA LYS A 102 -10.48 3.29 -14.50
C LYS A 102 -10.15 4.70 -14.96
N LYS A 103 -10.90 5.69 -14.47
CA LYS A 103 -10.70 7.11 -14.78
C LYS A 103 -9.30 7.59 -14.40
N ALA A 104 -8.79 7.19 -13.23
CA ALA A 104 -7.46 7.54 -12.76
C ALA A 104 -6.33 6.96 -13.63
N ILE A 105 -6.57 5.84 -14.32
CA ILE A 105 -5.61 5.25 -15.27
C ILE A 105 -5.70 5.97 -16.63
N GLU A 106 -6.91 6.26 -17.11
CA GLU A 106 -7.16 6.82 -18.44
C GLU A 106 -6.83 8.32 -18.51
N GLU A 107 -7.16 9.07 -17.47
CA GLU A 107 -7.02 10.54 -17.41
C GLU A 107 -5.82 10.99 -16.58
N ASP A 108 -5.04 10.05 -16.01
CA ASP A 108 -3.92 10.31 -15.08
C ASP A 108 -4.29 11.24 -13.90
N LEU A 109 -5.47 11.03 -13.32
CA LEU A 109 -5.96 11.82 -12.17
C LEU A 109 -4.92 11.89 -11.05
N SER A 110 -4.70 13.08 -10.51
CA SER A 110 -3.87 13.30 -9.35
C SER A 110 -4.46 12.66 -8.10
N GLN A 111 -3.64 12.51 -7.05
CA GLN A 111 -4.12 12.03 -5.75
C GLN A 111 -5.21 12.93 -5.15
N GLN A 112 -5.19 14.24 -5.44
CA GLN A 112 -6.20 15.18 -4.93
C GLN A 112 -7.54 15.02 -5.64
N GLU A 113 -7.56 14.61 -6.90
CA GLU A 113 -8.79 14.39 -7.67
C GLU A 113 -9.49 13.07 -7.33
N ILE A 114 -8.77 12.14 -6.68
CA ILE A 114 -9.33 10.88 -6.18
C ILE A 114 -9.98 11.05 -4.80
N ARG A 115 -9.55 12.05 -4.02
CA ARG A 115 -9.98 12.29 -2.64
C ARG A 115 -11.32 13.05 -2.58
#